data_AF-A0AA44S5T2-F1
#
_entry.id   AF-A0AA44S5T2-F1
#
_cell.length_a   1.000
_cell.length_b   1.000
_cell.length_c   1.000
_cell.angle_alpha   90.00
_cell.angle_beta   90.00
_cell.angle_gamma   90.00
#
_symmetry.space_group_name_H-M   'P 1'
#
loop_
_entity.id
_entity.type
_entity.pdbx_description
1 polymer ?
#
loop_
_entity_poly.entity_id
_entity_poly.type
_entity_poly.pdbx_seq_one_letter_code
_entity_poly.pdbx_strand_id
1 'polypeptide(L)'
;MNKFNEPITARGVAQQLKNYADKYKMNPKVIYPHSFRHLFAKNFLAKYNDIALLADLMGHESIETTRIYLRKTATEQQNIVDKIVNW
;
A
#
# COMPACT_ATOMS: atom_id res chain seq x y z
N MET A 1 -14.12 -4.16 -18.16
CA MET A 1 -14.87 -5.42 -18.37
C MET A 1 -13.90 -6.49 -18.88
N ASN A 2 -14.23 -7.77 -18.69
CA ASN A 2 -13.51 -8.89 -19.30
C ASN A 2 -13.87 -9.00 -20.80
N LYS A 3 -13.26 -9.97 -21.51
CA LYS A 3 -13.54 -10.21 -22.95
C LYS A 3 -14.98 -10.63 -23.26
N PHE A 4 -15.80 -10.90 -22.24
CA PHE A 4 -17.21 -11.26 -22.33
C PHE A 4 -18.13 -10.11 -21.88
N ASN A 5 -17.59 -8.89 -21.74
CA ASN A 5 -18.30 -7.69 -21.30
C ASN A 5 -18.79 -7.73 -19.83
N GLU A 6 -18.24 -8.61 -19.00
CA GLU A 6 -18.59 -8.74 -17.58
C GLU A 6 -17.57 -8.01 -16.69
N PRO A 7 -17.86 -7.80 -15.39
CA PRO A 7 -16.86 -7.31 -14.44
C PRO A 7 -15.60 -8.19 -14.43
N ILE A 8 -14.43 -7.54 -14.35
CA ILE A 8 -13.16 -8.28 -14.23
C ILE A 8 -13.09 -8.84 -12.81
N THR A 9 -12.83 -10.13 -12.69
CA THR A 9 -12.64 -10.76 -11.38
C THR A 9 -11.35 -10.27 -10.71
N ALA A 10 -11.28 -10.33 -9.38
CA ALA A 10 -10.06 -9.99 -8.64
C ALA A 10 -8.83 -10.78 -9.14
N ARG A 11 -9.02 -12.06 -9.45
CA ARG A 11 -7.98 -12.91 -10.06
C ARG A 11 -7.57 -12.42 -11.45
N GLY A 12 -8.53 -11.98 -12.26
CA GLY A 12 -8.27 -11.39 -13.58
C GLY A 12 -7.41 -10.13 -13.49
N VAL A 13 -7.72 -9.23 -12.54
CA VAL A 13 -6.91 -8.03 -12.28
C VAL A 13 -5.50 -8.41 -11.83
N ALA A 14 -5.38 -9.35 -10.88
CA ALA A 14 -4.09 -9.82 -10.40
C ALA A 14 -3.22 -10.40 -11.52
N GLN A 15 -3.82 -11.20 -12.42
CA GLN A 15 -3.11 -11.77 -13.55
C GLN A 15 -2.64 -10.70 -14.55
N GLN A 16 -3.49 -9.72 -14.85
CA GLN A 16 -3.09 -8.61 -15.73
C GLN A 16 -1.90 -7.84 -15.15
N LEU A 17 -1.90 -7.58 -13.83
CA LEU A 17 -0.78 -6.95 -13.15
C LEU A 17 0.52 -7.78 -13.25
N LYS A 18 0.46 -9.12 -13.18
CA LYS A 18 1.64 -9.97 -13.41
C LYS A 18 2.16 -9.84 -14.84
N ASN A 19 1.27 -9.88 -15.83
CA ASN A 19 1.64 -9.73 -17.22
C ASN A 19 2.34 -8.38 -17.48
N TYR A 20 1.86 -7.30 -16.84
CA TYR A 20 2.54 -6.00 -16.89
C TYR A 20 3.89 -6.02 -16.18
N ALA A 21 4.01 -6.69 -15.04
CA ALA A 21 5.28 -6.83 -14.34
C ALA A 21 6.34 -7.47 -15.25
N ASP A 22 5.99 -8.56 -15.94
CA ASP A 22 6.90 -9.22 -16.88
C ASP A 22 7.24 -8.32 -18.08
N LYS A 23 6.23 -7.67 -18.66
CA LYS A 23 6.40 -6.73 -19.79
C LYS A 23 7.38 -5.60 -19.48
N TYR A 24 7.32 -5.07 -18.27
CA TYR A 24 8.16 -3.96 -17.83
C TYR A 24 9.38 -4.39 -17.01
N LYS A 25 9.71 -5.69 -16.99
CA LYS A 25 10.85 -6.28 -16.26
C LYS A 25 10.86 -5.93 -14.76
N MET A 26 9.69 -5.84 -14.16
CA MET A 26 9.50 -5.66 -12.71
C MET A 26 9.41 -7.01 -12.02
N ASN A 27 9.78 -7.08 -10.73
CA ASN A 27 9.68 -8.33 -9.96
C ASN A 27 8.20 -8.73 -9.78
N PRO A 28 7.71 -9.81 -10.40
CA PRO A 28 6.31 -10.18 -10.32
C PRO A 28 5.91 -10.56 -8.90
N LYS A 29 6.82 -10.97 -8.00
CA LYS A 29 6.46 -11.33 -6.61
C LYS A 29 5.91 -10.14 -5.81
N VAL A 30 6.24 -8.90 -6.19
CA VAL A 30 5.79 -7.68 -5.49
C VAL A 30 4.70 -6.91 -6.22
N ILE A 31 4.35 -7.29 -7.46
CA ILE A 31 3.31 -6.63 -8.26
C ILE A 31 2.00 -7.42 -8.15
N TYR A 32 1.09 -6.96 -7.31
CA TYR A 32 -0.25 -7.53 -7.10
C TYR A 32 -1.17 -6.49 -6.40
N PRO A 33 -2.51 -6.62 -6.44
CA PRO A 33 -3.42 -5.57 -6.01
C PRO A 33 -3.17 -5.02 -4.60
N HIS A 34 -2.94 -5.90 -3.61
CA HIS A 34 -2.67 -5.45 -2.24
C HIS A 34 -1.36 -4.67 -2.12
N SER A 35 -0.32 -4.99 -2.89
CA SER A 35 0.94 -4.22 -2.90
C SER A 35 0.72 -2.75 -3.30
N PHE A 36 -0.15 -2.49 -4.27
CA PHE A 36 -0.54 -1.13 -4.64
C PHE A 36 -1.33 -0.44 -3.53
N ARG A 37 -2.22 -1.17 -2.83
CA ARG A 37 -2.92 -0.65 -1.65
C ARG A 37 -1.93 -0.23 -0.55
N HIS A 38 -0.90 -1.04 -0.31
CA HIS A 38 0.18 -0.70 0.62
C HIS A 38 0.99 0.52 0.16
N LEU A 39 1.36 0.59 -1.12
CA LEU A 39 2.10 1.71 -1.69
C LEU A 39 1.31 3.01 -1.57
N PHE A 40 0.02 2.97 -1.91
CA PHE A 40 -0.89 4.11 -1.77
C PHE A 40 -0.91 4.63 -0.33
N ALA A 41 -1.16 3.75 0.64
CA ALA A 41 -1.23 4.12 2.05
C ALA A 41 0.09 4.71 2.58
N LYS A 42 1.23 4.12 2.22
CA LYS A 42 2.55 4.65 2.61
C LYS A 42 2.82 6.03 1.99
N ASN A 43 2.54 6.20 0.70
CA ASN A 43 2.73 7.48 0.02
C ASN A 43 1.80 8.57 0.56
N PHE A 44 0.55 8.20 0.90
CA PHE A 44 -0.39 9.10 1.52
C PHE A 44 0.14 9.59 2.87
N LEU A 45 0.49 8.69 3.80
CA LEU A 45 0.98 9.07 5.13
C LEU A 45 2.32 9.83 5.10
N ALA A 46 3.18 9.53 4.13
CA ALA A 46 4.44 10.25 3.94
C ALA A 46 4.20 11.71 3.52
N LYS A 47 3.14 11.99 2.75
CA LYS A 47 2.82 13.34 2.26
C LYS A 47 1.83 14.09 3.16
N TYR A 48 0.90 13.36 3.76
CA TYR A 48 -0.20 13.85 4.56
C TYR A 48 -0.44 12.84 5.69
N ASN A 49 0.18 13.10 6.85
CA ASN A 49 0.26 12.18 7.98
C ASN A 49 -1.05 12.13 8.80
N ASP A 50 -2.17 11.81 8.15
CA ASP A 50 -3.50 11.69 8.74
C ASP A 50 -4.03 10.26 8.56
N ILE A 51 -3.94 9.48 9.64
CA ILE A 51 -4.37 8.08 9.62
C ILE A 51 -5.90 7.92 9.60
N ALA A 52 -6.65 8.88 10.16
CA ALA A 52 -8.11 8.80 10.20
C ALA A 52 -8.67 9.00 8.79
N LEU A 53 -8.22 10.06 8.10
CA LEU A 53 -8.60 10.30 6.70
C LEU A 53 -8.17 9.15 5.78
N LEU A 54 -6.99 8.56 6.02
CA LEU A 54 -6.58 7.38 5.27
C LEU A 54 -7.54 6.20 5.49
N ALA A 55 -7.99 5.97 6.72
CA ALA A 55 -8.93 4.89 7.04
C ALA A 55 -10.26 5.08 6.29
N ASP A 56 -10.81 6.30 6.30
CA ASP A 56 -12.04 6.66 5.60
C ASP A 56 -11.90 6.44 4.09
N LEU A 57 -10.80 6.91 3.50
CA LEU A 57 -10.53 6.78 2.06
C LEU A 57 -10.36 5.32 1.62
N MET A 58 -9.84 4.48 2.51
CA MET A 58 -9.63 3.06 2.25
C MET A 58 -10.87 2.20 2.57
N GLY A 59 -11.92 2.80 3.15
CA GLY A 59 -13.14 2.12 3.57
C GLY A 59 -12.90 1.14 4.72
N HIS A 60 -11.98 1.46 5.63
CA HIS A 60 -11.74 0.63 6.81
C HIS A 60 -12.71 0.99 7.93
N GLU A 61 -13.41 -0.01 8.48
CA GLU A 61 -14.32 0.18 9.62
C GLU A 61 -13.60 0.53 10.92
N SER A 62 -12.29 0.27 11.00
CA SER A 62 -11.46 0.57 12.17
C SER A 62 -10.11 1.15 11.77
N ILE A 63 -9.69 2.17 12.51
CA ILE A 63 -8.33 2.74 12.42
C ILE A 63 -7.26 1.68 12.71
N GLU A 64 -7.59 0.64 13.50
CA GLU A 64 -6.67 -0.46 13.79
C GLU A 64 -6.22 -1.18 12.52
N THR A 65 -7.13 -1.38 11.57
CA THR A 65 -6.82 -1.99 10.27
C THR A 65 -5.86 -1.12 9.47
N THR A 66 -5.96 0.20 9.58
CA THR A 66 -5.07 1.17 8.91
C THR A 66 -3.71 1.28 9.60
N ARG A 67 -3.62 1.01 10.90
CA ARG A 67 -2.37 1.12 11.69
C ARG A 67 -1.23 0.28 11.14
N ILE A 68 -1.53 -0.80 10.42
CA ILE A 68 -0.51 -1.64 9.76
C ILE A 68 0.44 -0.82 8.86
N TYR A 69 -0.01 0.32 8.31
CA TYR A 69 0.79 1.17 7.43
C TYR A 69 1.76 2.10 8.17
N LEU A 70 1.55 2.32 9.47
CA LEU A 70 2.45 3.12 10.34
C LEU A 70 3.63 2.31 10.87
N ARG A 71 3.65 0.99 10.67
CA ARG A 71 4.74 0.14 11.16
C ARG A 71 6.07 0.60 10.58
N LYS A 72 6.98 0.97 11.48
CA LYS A 72 8.38 1.31 11.21
C LYS A 72 9.27 0.20 11.74
N THR A 73 10.43 0.02 11.12
CA THR A 73 11.46 -0.86 11.69
C THR A 73 12.05 -0.25 12.96
N ALA A 74 12.66 -1.07 13.82
CA ALA A 74 13.33 -0.58 15.02
C ALA A 74 14.39 0.49 14.68
N THR A 75 15.14 0.28 13.60
CA THR A 75 16.12 1.25 13.09
C THR A 75 15.48 2.56 12.64
N GLU A 76 14.36 2.51 11.92
CA GLU A 76 13.63 3.73 11.53
C GLU A 76 13.10 4.50 12.75
N GLN A 77 12.62 3.78 13.77
CA GLN A 77 12.17 4.39 15.01
C GLN A 77 13.33 5.05 15.77
N GLN A 78 14.46 4.35 15.90
CA GLN A 78 15.66 4.87 16.53
C GLN A 78 16.15 6.14 15.84
N ASN A 79 16.26 6.12 14.51
CA ASN A 79 16.65 7.29 13.71
C ASN A 79 15.70 8.49 13.89
N ILE A 80 14.42 8.25 14.16
CA ILE A 80 13.45 9.32 14.44
C ILE A 80 13.67 9.87 15.84
N VAL A 81 13.86 9.01 16.83
CA VAL A 81 14.16 9.41 18.22
C VAL A 81 15.44 10.25 18.26
N ASP A 82 16.52 9.77 17.64
CA ASP A 82 17.82 10.45 17.60
C ASP A 82 17.75 11.83 16.92
N LYS A 83 16.82 12.03 15.99
CA LYS A 83 16.58 13.34 15.33
C LYS A 83 15.77 14.30 16.17
N ILE A 84 14.85 13.80 17.00
CA ILE A 84 13.92 14.63 17.78
C ILE A 84 14.51 14.97 19.14
N VAL A 85 15.22 14.03 19.75
CA VAL A 85 15.85 14.19 21.04
C VAL A 85 17.24 14.80 20.81
N ASN A 86 17.31 16.13 20.91
CA ASN A 86 18.58 16.82 21.07
C ASN A 86 19.09 16.56 22.50
N TRP A 87 20.25 15.94 22.60
CA TRP A 87 21.03 15.86 23.84
C TRP A 87 21.91 17.11 23.95
#